data_AF-A0A7S4ET19-F1
#
_entry.id   AF-A0A7S4ET19-F1
#
_cell.length_a   1.000
_cell.length_b   1.000
_cell.length_c   1.000
_cell.angle_alpha   90.00
_cell.angle_beta   90.00
_cell.angle_gamma   90.00
#
_symmetry.space_group_name_H-M   'P 1'
#
loop_
_entity.id
_entity.type
_entity.pdbx_description
1 polymer ?
#
loop_
_entity_poly.entity_id
_entity_poly.type
_entity_poly.pdbx_seq_one_letter_code
_entity_poly.pdbx_strand_id
1 'polypeptide(L)'
;MLLEPVMNVEVALPERHVGNVLSDLTGARRAIIEKLDHLSADVDRHVVHARVPLAGLVGYASSLRSMTHGDAGLSMQFSHYAQLDTFDQQQVLLKYRGY
;
A
#
# COMPACT_ATOMS: atom_id res chain seq x y z
N MET A 1 -11.46 0.27 -21.56
CA MET A 1 -11.26 0.56 -20.11
C MET A 1 -10.16 -0.35 -19.62
N LEU A 2 -9.11 0.20 -19.02
CA LEU A 2 -8.04 -0.60 -18.44
C LEU A 2 -8.36 -0.85 -16.96
N LEU A 3 -8.20 -2.09 -16.52
CA LEU A 3 -8.43 -2.50 -15.14
C LEU A 3 -7.09 -2.81 -14.49
N GLU A 4 -6.91 -2.40 -13.23
CA GLU A 4 -5.76 -2.76 -12.40
C GLU A 4 -6.18 -3.63 -11.21
N PRO A 5 -5.36 -4.62 -10.83
CA PRO A 5 -5.63 -5.42 -9.63
C PRO A 5 -5.34 -4.60 -8.38
N VAL A 6 -6.32 -4.57 -7.48
CA VAL A 6 -6.21 -3.93 -6.16
C VAL A 6 -6.04 -5.00 -5.09
N MET A 7 -5.11 -4.75 -4.18
CA MET A 7 -4.79 -5.61 -3.05
C MET A 7 -5.33 -4.99 -1.77
N ASN A 8 -5.90 -5.81 -0.89
CA ASN A 8 -6.06 -5.46 0.51
C ASN A 8 -4.72 -5.70 1.19
N VAL A 9 -4.23 -4.69 1.89
CA VAL A 9 -2.92 -4.69 2.55
C VAL A 9 -3.12 -4.39 4.02
N GLU A 10 -2.47 -5.19 4.86
CA GLU A 10 -2.44 -5.02 6.30
C GLU A 10 -0.98 -4.86 6.73
N VAL A 11 -0.71 -3.76 7.44
CA VAL A 11 0.63 -3.48 7.96
C VAL A 11 0.54 -3.39 9.47
N ALA A 12 1.16 -4.35 10.17
CA ALA A 12 1.23 -4.37 11.61
C ALA A 12 2.56 -3.76 12.07
N LEU A 13 2.53 -2.69 12.86
CA LEU A 13 3.73 -1.94 13.26
C LEU A 13 3.55 -1.16 14.56
N PRO A 14 4.63 -0.79 15.28
CA PRO A 14 4.56 0.04 16.49
C PRO A 14 4.13 1.50 16.25
N GLU A 15 3.52 2.20 17.23
CA GLU A 15 2.97 3.56 17.04
C GLU A 15 3.98 4.56 16.45
N ARG A 16 5.24 4.49 16.91
CA ARG A 16 6.35 5.32 16.43
C ARG A 16 6.56 5.29 14.90
N HIS A 17 6.12 4.24 14.22
CA HIS A 17 6.29 4.09 12.77
C HIS A 17 5.01 4.40 11.96
N VAL A 18 3.85 4.59 12.62
CA VAL A 18 2.55 4.77 11.96
C VAL A 18 2.55 5.96 11.02
N GLY A 19 3.01 7.13 11.47
CA GLY A 19 3.02 8.34 10.64
C GLY A 19 3.86 8.17 9.36
N ASN A 20 5.03 7.54 9.46
CA ASN A 20 5.91 7.31 8.31
C ASN A 20 5.30 6.31 7.32
N VAL A 21 4.77 5.19 7.82
CA VAL A 21 4.15 4.15 7.00
C VAL A 21 2.90 4.66 6.28
N LEU A 22 2.04 5.42 6.99
CA LEU A 22 0.86 6.05 6.39
C LEU A 22 1.26 7.00 5.27
N SER A 23 2.29 7.83 5.48
CA SER A 23 2.78 8.79 4.48
C SER A 23 3.29 8.11 3.22
N ASP A 24 4.07 7.04 3.34
CA ASP A 24 4.55 6.26 2.19
C ASP A 24 3.39 5.60 1.42
N LEU A 25 2.46 4.97 2.15
CA LEU A 25 1.29 4.32 1.58
C LEU A 25 0.45 5.30 0.77
N THR A 26 0.08 6.45 1.35
CA THR A 26 -0.78 7.42 0.65
C THR A 26 -0.02 8.19 -0.43
N GLY A 27 1.26 8.50 -0.22
CA GLY A 27 2.04 9.35 -1.11
C GLY A 27 2.59 8.60 -2.32
N ALA A 28 3.39 7.55 -2.08
CA ALA A 28 4.11 6.85 -3.13
C ALA A 28 3.32 5.67 -3.72
N ARG A 29 2.39 5.08 -2.95
CA ARG A 29 1.77 3.80 -3.28
C ARG A 29 0.31 3.92 -3.73
N ARG A 30 -0.24 5.14 -3.78
CA ARG A 30 -1.67 5.40 -4.11
C ARG A 30 -2.62 4.58 -3.23
N ALA A 31 -2.23 4.31 -1.98
CA ALA A 31 -3.04 3.55 -1.06
C ALA A 31 -4.25 4.36 -0.58
N ILE A 32 -5.39 3.70 -0.48
CA ILE A 32 -6.59 4.20 0.20
C ILE A 32 -6.61 3.55 1.58
N ILE A 33 -6.35 4.34 2.62
CA ILE A 33 -6.42 3.85 4.00
C ILE A 33 -7.89 3.62 4.37
N GLU A 34 -8.21 2.42 4.81
CA GLU A 34 -9.57 2.04 5.21
C GLU A 34 -9.75 2.16 6.72
N LYS A 35 -8.74 1.70 7.48
CA LYS A 35 -8.82 1.61 8.93
C LYS A 35 -7.44 1.62 9.56
N LEU A 36 -7.37 2.16 10.77
CA LEU A 36 -6.25 2.00 11.69
C LEU A 36 -6.77 1.34 12.96
N ASP A 37 -6.33 0.11 13.21
CA ASP A 37 -6.68 -0.66 14.40
C ASP A 37 -5.53 -0.67 15.41
N HIS A 38 -5.87 -0.76 16.69
CA HIS A 38 -4.91 -0.93 17.79
C HIS A 38 -5.03 -2.36 18.29
N LEU A 39 -3.93 -3.12 18.34
CA LEU A 39 -4.01 -4.53 18.76
C LEU A 39 -4.39 -4.66 20.24
N SER A 40 -3.88 -3.79 21.13
CA SER A 40 -4.19 -3.76 22.56
C SER A 40 -3.71 -2.43 23.16
N ALA A 41 -4.35 -1.93 24.23
CA ALA A 41 -3.85 -0.73 24.93
C ALA A 41 -2.49 -0.96 25.62
N ASP A 42 -2.20 -2.21 26.03
CA ASP A 42 -0.93 -2.60 26.64
C ASP A 42 0.18 -2.90 25.63
N VAL A 43 -0.16 -3.05 24.35
CA VAL A 43 0.79 -3.36 23.27
C VAL A 43 0.79 -2.19 22.31
N ASP A 44 1.90 -1.44 22.32
CA ASP A 44 2.18 -0.33 21.41
C ASP A 44 2.36 -0.81 19.95
N ARG A 45 1.30 -1.37 19.36
CA ARG A 45 1.22 -1.89 18.00
C ARG A 45 -0.15 -1.60 17.37
N HIS A 46 -0.09 -1.15 16.13
CA HIS A 46 -1.23 -0.82 15.29
C HIS A 46 -1.25 -1.71 14.05
N VAL A 47 -2.44 -1.90 13.48
CA VAL A 47 -2.64 -2.47 12.15
C VAL A 47 -3.23 -1.40 11.24
N VAL A 48 -2.53 -1.09 10.15
CA VAL A 48 -3.03 -0.24 9.08
C VAL A 48 -3.68 -1.15 8.04
N HIS A 49 -4.98 -0.96 7.78
CA HIS A 49 -5.70 -1.60 6.68
C HIS A 49 -5.81 -0.62 5.52
N ALA A 50 -5.36 -1.01 4.34
CA ALA A 50 -5.37 -0.18 3.15
C ALA A 50 -5.66 -0.97 1.89
N ARG A 51 -6.33 -0.33 0.92
CA ARG A 51 -6.41 -0.83 -0.46
C ARG A 51 -5.31 -0.20 -1.29
N VAL A 52 -4.51 -1.02 -1.96
CA VAL A 52 -3.36 -0.54 -2.74
C VAL A 52 -3.36 -1.20 -4.11
N PRO A 53 -3.22 -0.45 -5.21
CA PRO A 53 -2.99 -1.04 -6.51
C PRO A 53 -1.70 -1.88 -6.52
N LEU A 54 -1.73 -3.07 -7.15
CA LEU A 54 -0.56 -3.97 -7.17
C LEU A 54 0.67 -3.30 -7.77
N ALA A 55 0.50 -2.42 -8.76
CA ALA A 55 1.59 -1.65 -9.38
C ALA A 55 2.33 -0.79 -8.34
N GLY A 56 1.60 -0.25 -7.35
CA GLY A 56 2.15 0.51 -6.24
C GLY A 56 2.94 -0.38 -5.28
N LEU A 57 2.64 -1.66 -5.12
CA LEU A 57 3.26 -2.53 -4.10
C LEU A 57 4.62 -3.13 -4.49
N VAL A 58 5.09 -2.92 -5.71
CA VAL A 58 6.37 -3.46 -6.17
C VAL A 58 7.51 -2.94 -5.28
N GLY A 59 8.24 -3.89 -4.66
CA GLY A 59 9.33 -3.59 -3.73
C GLY A 59 8.91 -3.08 -2.35
N TYR A 60 7.61 -3.00 -2.05
CA TYR A 60 7.12 -2.40 -0.80
C TYR A 60 7.59 -3.16 0.46
N ALA A 61 7.64 -4.49 0.43
CA ALA A 61 8.15 -5.28 1.56
C ALA A 61 9.57 -4.88 1.98
N SER A 62 10.45 -4.62 1.00
CA SER A 62 11.82 -4.17 1.24
C SER A 62 11.85 -2.74 1.78
N SER A 63 11.07 -1.82 1.18
CA SER A 63 10.94 -0.44 1.66
C SER A 63 10.42 -0.38 3.09
N LEU A 64 9.37 -1.14 3.41
CA LEU A 64 8.77 -1.22 4.75
C LEU A 64 9.79 -1.71 5.77
N ARG A 65 10.56 -2.76 5.45
CA ARG A 65 11.61 -3.27 6.33
C ARG A 65 12.66 -2.21 6.62
N SER A 66 13.10 -1.45 5.61
CA SER A 66 14.07 -0.36 5.80
C SER A 66 13.51 0.78 6.65
N MET A 67 12.25 1.19 6.44
CA MET A 67 11.62 2.29 7.19
C MET A 67 11.37 1.96 8.67
N THR A 68 11.13 0.68 8.96
CA THR A 68 10.74 0.21 10.30
C THR A 68 11.84 -0.57 11.01
N HIS A 69 13.05 -0.62 10.42
CA HIS A 69 14.16 -1.44 10.90
C HIS A 69 13.79 -2.94 11.08
N GLY A 70 12.80 -3.41 10.33
CA GLY A 70 12.29 -4.78 10.39
C GLY A 70 11.25 -5.05 11.48
N ASP A 71 10.72 -4.04 12.14
CA ASP A 71 9.72 -4.18 13.22
C ASP A 71 8.26 -4.20 12.71
N ALA A 72 8.05 -4.10 11.40
CA ALA A 72 6.72 -4.19 10.80
C ALA A 72 6.47 -5.51 10.08
N GLY A 73 5.25 -6.03 10.24
CA GLY A 73 4.71 -7.15 9.47
C GLY A 73 3.85 -6.65 8.31
N LEU A 74 3.94 -7.32 7.17
CA LEU A 74 3.13 -7.06 5.98
C LEU A 74 2.33 -8.29 5.61
N SER A 75 1.02 -8.13 5.45
CA SER A 75 0.11 -9.11 4.85
C SER A 75 -0.63 -8.46 3.69
N MET A 76 -0.88 -9.21 2.62
CA MET A 76 -1.63 -8.72 1.47
C MET A 76 -2.41 -9.82 0.78
N GLN A 77 -3.64 -9.51 0.37
CA GLN A 77 -4.54 -10.42 -0.33
C GLN A 77 -5.20 -9.72 -1.51
N PHE A 78 -5.43 -10.47 -2.60
CA PHE A 78 -6.19 -9.95 -3.73
C PHE A 78 -7.60 -9.54 -3.30
N SER A 79 -8.03 -8.35 -3.73
CA SER A 79 -9.35 -7.80 -3.42
C SER A 79 -10.26 -7.88 -4.65
N HIS A 80 -9.97 -7.07 -5.67
CA HIS A 80 -10.76 -6.99 -6.90
C HIS A 80 -9.97 -6.24 -7.99
N TYR A 81 -10.54 -6.16 -9.19
CA TYR A 81 -10.06 -5.28 -10.24
C TYR A 81 -10.79 -3.94 -10.17
N ALA A 82 -10.05 -2.84 -10.11
CA ALA A 82 -10.58 -1.49 -10.16
C ALA A 82 -10.25 -0.82 -11.50
N GLN A 83 -11.02 0.21 -11.85
CA GLN A 83 -10.72 1.01 -13.02
C GLN A 83 -9.43 1.80 -12.79
N LEU A 84 -8.51 1.69 -13.74
CA LEU A 84 -7.26 2.46 -13.72
C LEU A 84 -7.58 3.95 -13.86
N ASP A 85 -6.91 4.81 -13.10
CA ASP A 85 -7.08 6.26 -13.23
C ASP A 85 -6.70 6.74 -14.63
N THR A 86 -7.39 7.78 -15.12
CA THR A 86 -7.20 8.32 -16.47
C THR A 86 -5.76 8.74 -16.76
N PHE A 87 -5.04 9.25 -15.75
CA PHE A 87 -3.62 9.59 -15.85
C PHE A 87 -2.74 8.37 -16.13
N ASP A 88 -2.95 7.28 -15.39
CA ASP A 88 -2.16 6.06 -15.55
C ASP A 88 -2.57 5.28 -16.81
N GLN A 89 -3.83 5.35 -17.23
CA GLN A 89 -4.27 4.79 -18.52
C GLN A 89 -3.46 5.38 -19.69
N GLN A 90 -3.24 6.70 -19.69
CA GLN A 90 -2.45 7.37 -20.72
C GLN A 90 -0.98 6.90 -20.70
N GLN A 91 -0.38 6.75 -19.51
CA GLN A 91 0.98 6.26 -19.37
C GLN A 91 1.15 4.83 -19.91
N VAL A 92 0.19 3.95 -19.62
CA VAL A 92 0.21 2.57 -20.14
C VAL A 92 0.04 2.56 -21.66
N LEU A 93 -0.87 3.37 -22.20
CA LEU A 93 -1.08 3.49 -23.65
C LEU A 93 0.18 4.00 -24.38
N LEU A 94 0.94 4.92 -23.78
CA LEU A 94 2.19 5.43 -24.34
C LEU A 94 3.29 4.34 -24.36
N LYS A 95 3.46 3.60 -23.25
CA LYS A 95 4.44 2.50 -23.17
C LYS A 95 4.17 1.39 -24.18
N TYR A 96 2.90 1.04 -24.42
CA TYR A 96 2.54 0.01 -25.40
C TYR A 96 2.72 0.47 -26.85
N ARG A 97 2.67 1.77 -27.12
CA ARG A 97 2.78 2.31 -28.48
C ARG A 97 4.21 2.60 -28.94
N GLY A 98 5.22 2.36 -28.09
CA GLY A 98 6.62 2.38 -28.51
C GLY A 98 7.08 3.73 -29.07
N TYR A 99 7.33 4.67 -28.17
CA TYR A 99 8.35 5.72 -28.33
C TYR A 99 9.14 5.81 -27.03
#